data_AF-A0A383C279-F1
#
_entry.id   AF-A0A383C279-F1
#
_cell.length_a   1.000
_cell.length_b   1.000
_cell.length_c   1.000
_cell.angle_alpha   90.00
_cell.angle_beta   90.00
_cell.angle_gamma   90.00
#
_symmetry.space_group_name_H-M   'P 1'
#
loop_
_entity.id
_entity.type
_entity.pdbx_description
1 polymer ?
#
loop_
_entity_poly.entity_id
_entity_poly.type
_entity_poly.pdbx_seq_one_letter_code
_entity_poly.pdbx_strand_id
1 'polypeptide(L)'
;MTNPMTTLEELFRTGHSFKEGAGEFCTLLRNEFSHYSWVGIYMIEEPETLILKAWDGPQATEHVRIPVGQGICGLAAREEKSVLVDDVQKEGEYLQCFLNTRSEIVVPIFLNGKVVG
;
A
#
# COMPACT_ATOMS: atom_id res chain seq x y z
N MET A 1 16.11 -6.22 -20.40
CA MET A 1 15.54 -5.65 -19.17
C MET A 1 14.44 -4.71 -19.61
N THR A 2 13.18 -5.10 -19.41
CA THR A 2 12.02 -4.28 -19.72
C THR A 2 11.99 -3.08 -18.77
N ASN A 3 11.64 -1.89 -19.27
CA ASN A 3 11.52 -0.69 -18.44
C ASN A 3 10.30 -0.88 -17.51
N PRO A 4 10.45 -0.75 -16.17
CA PRO A 4 9.35 -0.95 -15.23
C PRO A 4 8.15 -0.04 -15.49
N MET A 5 8.38 1.18 -16.02
CA MET A 5 7.29 2.08 -16.42
C MET A 5 6.49 1.53 -17.61
N THR A 6 7.14 0.87 -18.57
CA THR A 6 6.45 0.26 -19.71
C THR A 6 5.59 -0.93 -19.28
N THR A 7 6.10 -1.75 -18.36
CA THR A 7 5.33 -2.86 -17.77
C THR A 7 4.12 -2.35 -16.99
N LEU A 8 4.26 -1.22 -16.28
CA LEU A 8 3.16 -0.60 -15.55
C LEU A 8 2.06 -0.06 -16.48
N GLU A 9 2.43 0.57 -17.59
CA GLU A 9 1.48 1.06 -18.59
C GLU A 9 0.73 -0.09 -19.29
N GLU A 10 1.39 -1.21 -19.52
CA GLU A 10 0.78 -2.42 -20.10
C GLU A 10 -0.23 -3.06 -19.13
N LEU A 11 0.13 -3.16 -17.85
CA LEU A 11 -0.72 -3.66 -16.75
C LEU A 11 -2.08 -2.99 -16.68
N PHE A 12 -2.13 -1.67 -16.88
CA PHE A 12 -3.37 -0.91 -16.82
C PHE A 12 -4.10 -0.79 -18.17
N ARG A 13 -3.48 -1.23 -19.28
CA ARG A 13 -4.09 -1.18 -20.63
C ARG A 13 -4.95 -2.39 -20.97
N THR A 14 -4.78 -3.51 -20.29
CA THR A 14 -5.31 -4.83 -20.71
C THR A 14 -6.75 -5.12 -20.28
N GLY A 15 -7.52 -4.15 -19.78
CA GLY A 15 -8.94 -4.35 -19.44
C GLY A 15 -9.16 -5.23 -18.20
N HIS A 16 -8.14 -5.40 -17.37
CA HIS A 16 -8.24 -6.08 -16.08
C HIS A 16 -9.23 -5.38 -15.15
N SER A 17 -9.83 -6.16 -14.25
CA SER A 17 -10.50 -5.58 -13.09
C SER A 17 -9.47 -4.86 -12.20
N PHE A 18 -9.91 -3.85 -11.45
CA PHE A 18 -9.03 -3.12 -10.52
C PHE A 18 -8.25 -4.07 -9.60
N LYS A 19 -8.91 -5.13 -9.12
CA LYS A 19 -8.31 -6.10 -8.20
C LYS A 19 -7.14 -6.86 -8.84
N GLU A 20 -7.28 -7.28 -10.08
CA GLU A 20 -6.23 -8.00 -10.81
C GLU A 20 -5.03 -7.09 -11.07
N GLY A 21 -5.26 -5.89 -11.64
CA GLY A 21 -4.19 -4.93 -11.89
C GLY A 21 -3.46 -4.49 -10.63
N ALA A 22 -4.19 -4.25 -9.53
CA ALA A 22 -3.61 -3.89 -8.24
C ALA A 22 -2.76 -5.04 -7.64
N GLY A 23 -3.19 -6.30 -7.81
CA GLY A 23 -2.45 -7.48 -7.35
C GLY A 23 -1.15 -7.68 -8.12
N GLU A 24 -1.21 -7.59 -9.44
CA GLU A 24 -0.02 -7.68 -10.29
C GLU A 24 0.95 -6.52 -10.02
N PHE A 25 0.45 -5.31 -9.76
CA PHE A 25 1.28 -4.18 -9.34
C PHE A 25 2.01 -4.43 -8.02
N CYS A 26 1.32 -4.96 -6.99
CA CYS A 26 1.96 -5.31 -5.72
C CYS A 26 3.09 -6.34 -5.93
N THR A 27 2.85 -7.31 -6.82
CA THR A 27 3.82 -8.35 -7.17
C THR A 27 5.03 -7.77 -7.90
N LEU A 28 4.79 -6.86 -8.86
CA LEU A 28 5.84 -6.16 -9.59
C LEU A 28 6.75 -5.37 -8.62
N LEU A 29 6.16 -4.57 -7.73
CA LEU A 29 6.92 -3.78 -6.76
C LEU A 29 7.75 -4.65 -5.81
N ARG A 30 7.16 -5.73 -5.27
CA ARG A 30 7.89 -6.61 -4.35
C ARG A 30 9.06 -7.31 -5.04
N ASN A 31 8.91 -7.66 -6.32
CA ASN A 31 9.96 -8.32 -7.09
C ASN A 31 11.05 -7.34 -7.56
N GLU A 32 10.70 -6.09 -7.87
CA GLU A 32 11.65 -5.06 -8.29
C GLU A 32 12.53 -4.62 -7.12
N PHE A 33 11.96 -4.50 -5.92
CA PHE A 33 12.68 -4.05 -4.73
C PHE A 33 12.90 -5.21 -3.76
N SER A 34 14.09 -5.83 -3.83
CA SER A 34 14.44 -7.03 -3.05
C SER A 34 14.35 -6.89 -1.53
N HIS A 35 14.31 -5.66 -1.01
CA HIS A 35 14.18 -5.35 0.41
C HIS A 35 12.71 -5.18 0.86
N TYR A 36 11.75 -5.16 -0.07
CA TYR A 36 10.34 -5.14 0.27
C TYR A 36 9.88 -6.54 0.67
N SER A 37 9.48 -6.67 1.94
CA SER A 37 8.97 -7.93 2.48
C SER A 37 7.47 -8.11 2.21
N TRP A 38 6.74 -7.00 2.06
CA TRP A 38 5.29 -6.98 1.85
C TRP A 38 4.91 -5.69 1.11
N VAL A 39 3.96 -5.77 0.19
CA VAL A 39 3.39 -4.62 -0.53
C VAL A 39 1.88 -4.77 -0.55
N GLY A 40 1.13 -3.69 -0.38
CA GLY A 40 -0.33 -3.72 -0.47
C GLY A 40 -0.94 -2.39 -0.86
N ILE A 41 -2.18 -2.47 -1.35
CA ILE A 41 -3.01 -1.34 -1.74
C ILE A 41 -4.27 -1.36 -0.88
N TYR A 42 -4.49 -0.25 -0.18
CA TYR A 42 -5.73 0.06 0.50
C TYR A 42 -6.54 1.04 -0.33
N MET A 43 -7.87 0.99 -0.22
CA MET A 43 -8.77 1.99 -0.81
C MET A 43 -9.73 2.47 0.28
N ILE A 44 -10.03 3.77 0.27
CA ILE A 44 -10.98 4.39 1.21
C ILE A 44 -12.40 3.98 0.82
N GLU A 45 -13.14 3.46 1.78
CA GLU A 45 -14.58 3.23 1.71
C GLU A 45 -15.31 3.97 2.84
N GLU A 46 -16.62 4.15 2.70
CA GLU A 46 -17.48 4.73 3.73
C GLU A 46 -17.42 3.90 5.04
N PRO A 47 -17.36 4.52 6.24
CA PRO A 47 -17.33 5.97 6.52
C PRO A 47 -15.90 6.48 6.82
N GLU A 48 -14.97 6.43 5.86
CA GLU A 48 -13.53 6.75 6.03
C GLU A 48 -12.72 5.59 6.64
N THR A 49 -12.82 4.42 6.03
CA THR A 49 -12.00 3.24 6.37
C THR A 49 -11.18 2.80 5.16
N LEU A 50 -9.88 2.62 5.35
CA LEU A 50 -8.98 1.98 4.40
C LEU A 50 -9.25 0.47 4.38
N ILE A 51 -9.58 -0.06 3.20
CA ILE A 51 -9.89 -1.47 2.97
C ILE A 51 -8.82 -2.07 2.07
N LEU A 52 -8.20 -3.16 2.53
CA LEU A 52 -7.18 -3.87 1.75
C LEU A 52 -7.80 -4.46 0.47
N LYS A 53 -7.29 -4.07 -0.70
CA LYS A 53 -7.78 -4.53 -2.00
C LYS A 53 -6.85 -5.53 -2.67
N ALA A 54 -5.56 -5.34 -2.53
CA ALA A 54 -4.53 -6.18 -3.10
C ALA A 54 -3.29 -6.16 -2.23
N TRP A 55 -2.53 -7.25 -2.25
CA TRP A 55 -1.24 -7.35 -1.58
C TRP A 55 -0.41 -8.48 -2.17
N ASP A 56 0.89 -8.43 -1.93
CA ASP A 56 1.83 -9.53 -2.17
C ASP A 56 2.87 -9.58 -1.04
N GLY A 57 3.19 -10.79 -0.58
CA GLY A 57 4.06 -11.02 0.56
C GLY A 57 3.94 -12.45 1.11
N PRO A 58 4.74 -12.79 2.15
CA PRO A 58 4.79 -14.16 2.67
C PRO A 58 3.50 -14.60 3.38
N GLN A 59 2.70 -13.65 3.87
CA GLN A 59 1.45 -13.93 4.59
C GLN A 59 0.50 -12.72 4.52
N ALA A 60 -0.78 -12.99 4.76
CA ALA A 60 -1.80 -11.95 4.87
C ALA A 60 -1.61 -11.13 6.16
N THR A 61 -1.97 -9.84 6.11
CA THR A 61 -2.02 -8.96 7.28
C THR A 61 -3.35 -9.11 8.03
N GLU A 62 -3.34 -8.94 9.35
CA GLU A 62 -4.55 -8.84 10.16
C GLU A 62 -5.28 -7.49 9.96
N HIS A 63 -4.58 -6.48 9.46
CA HIS A 63 -5.09 -5.12 9.27
C HIS A 63 -5.80 -4.96 7.93
N VAL A 64 -6.86 -5.74 7.70
CA VAL A 64 -7.66 -5.69 6.46
C VAL A 64 -8.56 -4.46 6.38
N ARG A 65 -8.79 -3.80 7.52
CA ARG A 65 -9.58 -2.57 7.68
C ARG A 65 -8.85 -1.64 8.63
N ILE A 66 -8.57 -0.41 8.22
CA ILE A 66 -7.87 0.59 9.04
C ILE A 66 -8.66 1.90 8.99
N PRO A 67 -9.16 2.44 10.11
CA PRO A 67 -9.78 3.76 10.12
C PRO A 67 -8.80 4.84 9.65
N VAL A 68 -9.27 5.81 8.87
CA VAL A 68 -8.43 6.97 8.50
C VAL A 68 -7.94 7.66 9.78
N GLY A 69 -6.67 8.07 9.77
CA GLY A 69 -5.97 8.63 10.92
C GLY A 69 -5.39 7.62 11.93
N GLN A 70 -5.61 6.30 11.76
CA GLN A 70 -4.99 5.27 12.61
C GLN A 70 -3.81 4.57 11.93
N GLY A 71 -2.73 4.39 12.68
CA GLY A 71 -1.49 3.80 12.15
C GLY A 71 -0.86 4.62 11.03
N ILE A 72 0.19 4.08 10.40
CA ILE A 72 0.92 4.78 9.34
C ILE A 72 0.05 4.96 8.09
N CYS A 73 -0.72 3.94 7.71
CA CYS A 73 -1.62 4.02 6.56
C CYS A 73 -2.71 5.08 6.75
N GLY A 74 -3.39 5.08 7.90
CA GLY A 74 -4.41 6.07 8.20
C GLY A 74 -3.84 7.48 8.33
N LEU A 75 -2.63 7.62 8.89
CA LEU A 75 -1.92 8.90 8.96
C LEU A 75 -1.62 9.47 7.57
N ALA A 76 -1.07 8.66 6.66
CA ALA A 76 -0.77 9.10 5.30
C ALA A 76 -2.03 9.56 4.56
N ALA A 77 -3.13 8.81 4.71
CA ALA A 77 -4.41 9.18 4.12
C ALA A 77 -4.97 10.49 4.70
N ARG A 78 -4.87 10.69 6.02
CA ARG A 78 -5.38 11.90 6.70
C ARG A 78 -4.57 13.15 6.36
N GLU A 79 -3.24 13.04 6.33
CA GLU A 79 -2.34 14.17 6.09
C GLU A 79 -2.15 14.47 4.59
N GLU A 80 -2.71 13.63 3.72
CA GLU A 80 -2.55 13.68 2.26
C GLU A 80 -1.07 13.73 1.85
N LYS A 81 -0.22 13.00 2.57
CA LYS A 81 1.24 13.01 2.40
C LYS A 81 1.82 11.62 2.57
N SER A 82 2.90 11.36 1.85
CA SER A 82 3.69 10.16 2.08
C SER A 82 4.30 10.18 3.48
N VAL A 83 4.27 9.04 4.14
CA VAL A 83 4.89 8.82 5.45
C VAL A 83 6.00 7.80 5.27
N LEU A 84 7.21 8.18 5.68
CA LEU A 84 8.40 7.33 5.66
C LEU A 84 8.83 7.09 7.10
N VAL A 85 8.86 5.82 7.50
CA VAL A 85 9.27 5.38 8.83
C VAL A 85 10.48 4.47 8.69
N ASP A 86 11.63 4.98 9.11
CA ASP A 86 12.90 4.24 9.06
C ASP A 86 12.97 3.10 10.08
N ASP A 87 12.30 3.27 11.22
CA ASP A 87 12.28 2.30 12.32
C ASP A 87 10.92 2.27 13.02
N VAL A 88 10.08 1.33 12.59
CA VAL A 88 8.71 1.17 13.09
C VAL A 88 8.64 0.83 14.58
N GLN A 89 9.74 0.39 15.20
CA GLN A 89 9.77 0.11 16.64
C GLN A 89 9.80 1.38 17.50
N LYS A 90 10.15 2.52 16.89
CA LYS A 90 10.19 3.83 17.57
C LYS A 90 8.86 4.58 17.48
N GLU A 91 7.96 4.12 16.62
CA GLU A 91 6.66 4.74 16.41
C GLU A 91 5.64 4.20 17.42
N GLY A 92 5.23 5.05 18.36
CA GLY A 92 4.32 4.67 19.45
C GLY A 92 2.91 4.29 19.00
N GLU A 93 2.48 4.76 17.82
CA GLU A 93 1.16 4.48 17.23
C GLU A 93 1.23 3.46 16.08
N TYR A 94 2.31 2.67 16.00
CA TYR A 94 2.47 1.71 14.92
C TYR A 94 1.51 0.51 15.05
N LEU A 95 0.61 0.37 14.07
CA LEU A 95 -0.19 -0.83 13.88
C LEU A 95 0.69 -1.93 13.27
N GLN A 96 1.39 -2.67 14.14
CA GLN A 96 2.25 -3.78 13.72
C GLN A 96 1.44 -4.83 12.96
N CYS A 97 1.68 -4.94 11.67
CA CYS A 97 1.16 -6.03 10.84
C CYS A 97 2.02 -7.28 10.98
N PHE A 98 3.35 -7.11 11.05
CA PHE A 98 4.31 -8.21 11.09
C PHE A 98 5.45 -7.90 12.05
N LEU A 99 5.84 -8.90 12.85
CA LEU A 99 6.92 -8.78 13.85
C LEU A 99 8.31 -8.53 13.23
N ASN A 100 8.47 -8.86 11.95
CA ASN A 100 9.73 -8.68 11.21
C ASN A 100 9.80 -7.36 10.45
N THR A 101 8.72 -6.57 10.34
CA THR A 101 8.78 -5.26 9.70
C THR A 101 9.66 -4.32 10.53
N ARG A 102 10.64 -3.69 9.86
CA ARG A 102 11.58 -2.75 10.49
C ARG A 102 11.39 -1.32 10.01
N SER A 103 11.02 -1.15 8.75
CA SER A 103 10.77 0.14 8.11
C SER A 103 9.51 0.06 7.27
N GLU A 104 8.83 1.18 7.08
CA GLU A 104 7.61 1.24 6.29
C GLU A 104 7.53 2.56 5.52
N ILE A 105 7.04 2.49 4.28
CA ILE A 105 6.68 3.67 3.49
C ILE A 105 5.23 3.53 3.07
N VAL A 106 4.45 4.58 3.28
CA VAL A 106 3.09 4.68 2.78
C VAL A 106 2.98 5.90 1.87
N VAL A 107 2.37 5.72 0.70
CA VAL A 107 2.15 6.76 -0.30
C VAL A 107 0.65 6.83 -0.59
N PRO A 108 -0.02 7.98 -0.38
CA PRO A 108 -1.44 8.13 -0.70
C PRO A 108 -1.69 8.06 -2.20
N ILE A 109 -2.81 7.45 -2.58
CA ILE A 109 -3.31 7.34 -3.94
C ILE A 109 -4.32 8.46 -4.16
N PHE A 110 -4.05 9.32 -5.14
CA PHE A 110 -4.90 10.45 -5.45
C PHE A 110 -5.75 10.22 -6.71
N LEU A 111 -7.01 10.64 -6.64
CA LEU A 111 -7.89 10.79 -7.80
C LEU A 111 -8.58 12.15 -7.73
N ASN A 112 -8.40 12.98 -8.75
CA ASN A 112 -8.99 14.32 -8.83
C ASN A 112 -8.71 15.21 -7.60
N GLY A 113 -7.49 15.13 -7.08
CA GLY A 113 -7.06 15.93 -5.92
C GLY A 113 -7.62 15.47 -4.58
N LYS A 114 -8.21 14.26 -4.51
CA LYS A 114 -8.66 13.63 -3.27
C LYS A 114 -7.91 12.33 -3.06
N VAL A 115 -7.58 12.03 -1.81
CA VAL A 115 -7.06 10.70 -1.44
C VAL A 115 -8.19 9.68 -1.59
N VAL A 116 -7.90 8.59 -2.29
CA VAL A 116 -8.82 7.46 -2.48
C VAL A 116 -8.25 6.13 -1.95
N GLY A 117 -6.98 6.12 -1.51
CA GLY A 117 -6.28 4.94 -1.01
C GLY A 117 -4.91 5.28 -0.44
#